data_AF-A0A3N7FFZ5-F1
#
_entry.id   AF-A0A3N7FFZ5-F1
#
_cell.length_a   1.000
_cell.length_b   1.000
_cell.length_c   1.000
_cell.angle_alpha   90.00
_cell.angle_beta   90.00
_cell.angle_gamma   90.00
#
_symmetry.space_group_name_H-M   'P 1'
#
loop_
_entity.id
_entity.type
_entity.pdbx_description
1 polymer ?
#
loop_
_entity_poly.entity_id
_entity_poly.type
_entity_poly.pdbx_seq_one_letter_code
_entity_poly.pdbx_strand_id
1 'polypeptide(L)'
;MSSSTLVSKNGLFTSGFTRVGSAESNASYLGIWYNNDTSHPFWLANRDKPISDTSGVLAIDGSGNMKLIYSGGDPVEFYSSQSSATNITAILEDSGNFVLKDENSGSQQVLWQSFDFPTDTFLPGMKLGINHRTGQTWSLMSWLSDLAPTPPGAFTFSQRNFSIGIRCALNIKR
;
A
#
# COMPACT_ATOMS: atom_id res chain seq x y z
N MET A 1 6.38 21.37 2.13
CA MET A 1 5.65 20.15 1.75
C MET A 1 4.87 20.46 0.50
N SER A 2 4.91 19.58 -0.51
CA SER A 2 3.84 19.56 -1.52
C SER A 2 2.52 19.50 -0.76
N SER A 3 1.68 20.54 -0.86
CA SER A 3 0.41 20.62 -0.13
C SER A 3 -0.70 19.80 -0.80
N SER A 4 -0.37 19.08 -1.87
CA SER A 4 -1.31 18.31 -2.65
C SER A 4 -1.63 17.01 -1.95
N THR A 5 -2.91 16.79 -1.70
CA THR A 5 -3.46 15.57 -1.12
C THR A 5 -4.51 15.00 -2.08
N LEU A 6 -4.76 13.69 -1.97
CA LEU A 6 -5.86 13.03 -2.66
C LEU A 6 -6.88 12.58 -1.61
N VAL A 7 -8.13 12.99 -1.77
CA VAL A 7 -9.21 12.70 -0.83
C VAL A 7 -10.18 11.72 -1.47
N SER A 8 -10.62 10.71 -0.71
CA SER A 8 -11.67 9.80 -1.18
C SER A 8 -12.97 10.55 -1.44
N LYS A 9 -13.84 10.02 -2.31
CA LYS A 9 -15.08 10.71 -2.73
C LYS A 9 -16.01 10.95 -1.55
N ASN A 10 -16.06 10.04 -0.59
CA ASN A 10 -16.83 10.16 0.64
C ASN A 10 -16.18 11.06 1.71
N GLY A 11 -14.95 11.54 1.50
CA GLY A 11 -14.24 12.40 2.44
C GLY A 11 -13.78 11.73 3.73
N LEU A 12 -13.76 10.39 3.79
CA LEU A 12 -13.29 9.65 4.98
C LEU A 12 -11.76 9.49 5.00
N PHE A 13 -11.14 9.37 3.83
CA PHE A 13 -9.73 9.04 3.69
C PHE A 13 -8.99 10.13 2.94
N THR A 14 -7.75 10.39 3.36
CA THR A 14 -6.82 11.26 2.64
C THR A 14 -5.48 10.57 2.48
N SER A 15 -4.92 10.68 1.28
CA SER A 15 -3.56 10.29 0.95
C SER A 15 -2.70 11.53 0.74
N GLY A 16 -1.47 11.51 1.24
CA GLY A 16 -0.51 12.59 1.06
C GLY A 16 0.80 12.34 1.78
N PHE A 17 1.69 13.34 1.75
CA PHE A 17 2.92 13.29 2.52
C PHE A 17 2.67 13.69 3.97
N THR A 18 3.18 12.87 4.88
CA THR A 18 3.09 13.07 6.32
C THR A 18 4.43 12.80 6.99
N ARG A 19 4.62 13.37 8.17
CA ARG A 19 5.75 13.07 9.05
C ARG A 19 5.23 12.28 10.23
N VAL A 20 5.85 11.13 10.45
CA VAL A 20 5.54 10.26 11.58
C VAL A 20 6.80 10.12 12.41
N GLY A 21 6.67 10.39 13.71
CA GLY A 21 7.73 10.22 14.70
C GLY A 21 8.01 11.45 15.53
N SER A 22 9.19 11.51 16.14
CA SER A 22 9.55 12.63 17.01
C SER A 22 9.61 13.95 16.23
N ALA A 23 9.43 15.07 16.91
CA ALA A 23 9.42 16.39 16.29
C ALA A 23 10.75 16.74 15.60
N GLU A 24 11.83 16.07 15.99
CA GLU A 24 13.19 16.20 15.45
C GLU A 24 13.42 15.35 14.18
N SER A 25 12.48 14.44 13.87
CA SER A 25 12.59 13.57 12.70
C SER A 25 12.22 14.32 11.42
N ASN A 26 13.13 14.29 10.45
CA ASN A 26 12.86 14.75 9.09
C ASN A 26 12.31 13.64 8.18
N ALA A 27 11.99 12.46 8.73
CA ALA A 27 11.44 11.36 7.97
C ALA A 27 10.04 11.69 7.47
N SER A 28 9.87 11.67 6.16
CA SER A 28 8.62 11.90 5.46
C SER A 28 8.18 10.64 4.75
N TYR A 29 6.88 10.42 4.76
CA TYR A 29 6.23 9.24 4.23
C TYR A 29 5.05 9.64 3.35
N LEU A 30 4.86 8.96 2.23
CA LEU A 30 3.58 8.91 1.56
C LEU A 30 2.67 7.96 2.36
N GLY A 31 1.57 8.48 2.89
CA GLY A 31 0.66 7.71 3.73
C GLY A 31 -0.80 7.97 3.41
N ILE A 32 -1.65 7.13 3.99
CA ILE A 32 -3.11 7.27 3.97
C ILE A 32 -3.61 7.23 5.41
N TRP A 33 -4.50 8.14 5.75
CA TRP A 33 -5.08 8.30 7.08
C TRP A 33 -6.57 8.58 7.02
N TYR A 34 -7.24 8.45 8.17
CA TYR A 34 -8.63 8.90 8.32
C TYR A 34 -8.66 10.41 8.54
N ASN A 35 -9.62 11.11 7.95
CA ASN A 35 -9.67 12.58 8.05
C ASN A 35 -9.91 13.10 9.47
N ASN A 36 -10.45 12.28 10.36
CA ASN A 36 -10.62 12.60 11.78
C ASN A 36 -9.41 12.20 12.66
N ASP A 37 -8.43 11.48 12.12
CA ASP A 37 -7.18 11.13 12.81
C ASP A 37 -6.01 11.14 11.83
N THR A 38 -5.27 12.26 11.83
CA THR A 38 -4.06 12.44 11.02
C THR A 38 -2.79 11.95 11.73
N SER A 39 -2.90 11.57 13.01
CA SER A 39 -1.75 11.14 13.84
C SER A 39 -1.37 9.68 13.62
N HIS A 40 -2.33 8.85 13.16
CA HIS A 40 -2.11 7.44 12.87
C HIS A 40 -2.47 7.09 11.42
N PRO A 41 -1.57 7.35 10.45
CA PRO A 41 -1.71 6.80 9.11
C PRO A 41 -1.78 5.27 9.15
N PHE A 42 -2.86 4.70 8.63
CA PHE A 42 -3.08 3.25 8.61
C PHE A 42 -2.29 2.55 7.51
N TRP A 43 -1.69 3.32 6.58
CA TRP A 43 -0.87 2.82 5.48
C TRP A 43 0.27 3.80 5.18
N LEU A 44 1.49 3.28 4.97
CA LEU A 44 2.69 4.05 4.64
C LEU A 44 3.42 3.35 3.47
N ALA A 45 3.48 4.02 2.30
CA ALA A 45 4.02 3.46 1.07
C ALA A 45 5.53 3.14 1.16
N ASN A 46 6.28 4.10 1.71
CA ASN A 46 7.74 4.07 1.80
C ASN A 46 8.21 3.88 3.25
N ARG A 47 7.47 3.09 4.05
CA ARG A 47 7.78 2.80 5.45
C ARG A 47 9.23 2.34 5.65
N ASP A 48 9.71 1.44 4.80
CA ASP A 48 11.06 0.86 4.91
C ASP A 48 12.16 1.78 4.34
N LYS A 49 11.76 2.80 3.57
CA LYS A 49 12.65 3.77 2.91
C LYS A 49 12.10 5.19 3.07
N PRO A 50 12.09 5.75 4.29
CA PRO A 50 11.66 7.13 4.52
C PRO A 50 12.52 8.11 3.72
N ILE A 51 11.91 9.19 3.22
CA ILE A 51 12.67 10.28 2.62
C ILE A 51 13.02 11.30 3.71
N SER A 52 14.22 11.86 3.67
CA SER A 52 14.75 12.78 4.68
C SER A 52 14.48 14.27 4.39
N ASP A 53 13.49 14.57 3.56
CA ASP A 53 13.13 15.92 3.14
C ASP A 53 11.61 16.08 2.86
N THR A 54 11.19 17.26 2.38
CA THR A 54 9.78 17.53 2.00
C THR A 54 9.56 17.68 0.50
N SER A 55 10.50 17.23 -0.31
CA SER A 55 10.50 17.35 -1.78
C SER A 55 9.79 16.21 -2.48
N GLY A 56 9.30 15.22 -1.72
CA GLY A 56 8.60 14.05 -2.22
C GLY A 56 7.44 14.40 -3.16
N VAL A 57 7.42 13.72 -4.30
CA VAL A 57 6.35 13.76 -5.30
C VAL A 57 6.04 12.32 -5.73
N LEU A 58 4.78 11.91 -5.57
CA LEU A 58 4.29 10.70 -6.21
C LEU A 58 4.01 11.00 -7.68
N ALA A 59 4.67 10.30 -8.59
CA ALA A 59 4.55 10.52 -10.03
C ALA A 59 4.22 9.22 -10.76
N ILE A 60 3.44 9.36 -11.83
CA ILE A 60 3.30 8.35 -12.89
C ILE A 60 4.09 8.89 -14.07
N ASP A 61 5.11 8.17 -14.53
CA ASP A 61 5.91 8.60 -15.67
C ASP A 61 5.26 8.26 -17.01
N GLY A 62 5.86 8.76 -18.11
CA GLY A 62 5.35 8.51 -19.46
C GLY A 62 5.36 7.05 -19.91
N SER A 63 6.01 6.16 -19.14
CA SER A 63 6.00 4.71 -19.34
C SER A 63 4.96 4.01 -18.46
N GLY A 64 4.21 4.77 -17.65
CA GLY A 64 3.19 4.24 -16.75
C GLY A 64 3.72 3.68 -15.42
N ASN A 65 4.99 3.93 -15.09
CA ASN A 65 5.55 3.49 -13.81
C ASN A 65 5.15 4.46 -12.71
N MET A 66 4.73 3.93 -11.56
CA MET A 66 4.42 4.73 -10.38
C MET A 66 5.62 4.73 -9.43
N LYS A 67 6.16 5.92 -9.15
CA LYS A 67 7.35 6.11 -8.32
C LYS A 67 7.28 7.36 -7.47
N LEU A 68 7.94 7.31 -6.32
CA LEU A 68 8.21 8.44 -5.46
C LEU A 68 9.54 9.08 -5.87
N ILE A 69 9.50 10.34 -6.29
CA ILE A 69 10.68 11.15 -6.65
C ILE A 69 10.93 12.15 -5.53
N TYR A 70 12.19 12.37 -5.16
CA TYR A 70 12.60 13.33 -4.13
C TYR A 70 14.05 13.78 -4.40
N SER A 71 14.49 14.84 -3.74
CA SER A 71 15.79 15.49 -4.00
C SER A 71 16.99 14.71 -3.45
N GLY A 72 16.75 13.81 -2.50
CA GLY A 72 17.77 13.10 -1.74
C GLY A 72 18.28 11.79 -2.35
N GLY A 73 17.95 11.44 -3.59
CA GLY A 73 18.52 10.26 -4.25
C GLY A 73 17.63 9.58 -5.30
N ASP A 74 17.80 8.27 -5.43
CA ASP A 74 17.10 7.45 -6.42
C ASP A 74 15.60 7.34 -6.10
N PRO A 75 14.72 7.35 -7.13
CA PRO A 75 13.29 7.17 -6.92
C PRO A 75 12.94 5.85 -6.23
N VAL A 76 11.90 5.86 -5.39
CA VAL A 76 11.30 4.63 -4.85
C VAL A 76 10.20 4.17 -5.80
N GLU A 77 10.43 3.07 -6.51
CA GLU A 77 9.44 2.50 -7.43
C GLU A 77 8.41 1.65 -6.68
N PHE A 78 7.12 1.92 -6.92
CA PHE A 78 6.00 1.15 -6.35
C PHE A 78 5.36 0.22 -7.37
N TYR A 79 5.34 0.62 -8.64
CA TYR A 79 4.79 -0.16 -9.74
C TYR A 79 5.59 0.09 -11.02
N SER A 80 5.93 -1.00 -11.71
CA SER A 80 6.57 -0.98 -13.02
C SER A 80 5.58 -1.54 -14.05
N SER A 81 5.27 -0.73 -15.08
CA SER A 81 4.34 -1.14 -16.12
C SER A 81 4.96 -2.19 -17.03
N GLN A 82 4.26 -3.31 -17.21
CA GLN A 82 4.67 -4.37 -18.14
C GLN A 82 4.10 -4.18 -19.56
N SER A 83 3.26 -3.18 -19.78
CA SER A 83 2.64 -2.89 -21.07
C SER A 83 2.60 -1.38 -21.32
N SER A 84 2.36 -1.00 -22.58
CA SER A 84 2.15 0.39 -23.00
C SER A 84 0.76 0.89 -22.58
N ALA A 85 0.43 0.78 -21.28
CA ALA A 85 -0.77 1.34 -20.70
C ALA A 85 -0.70 2.87 -20.83
N THR A 86 -1.51 3.44 -21.70
CA THR A 86 -1.46 4.86 -22.08
C THR A 86 -2.38 5.75 -21.24
N ASN A 87 -3.37 5.17 -20.55
CA ASN A 87 -4.34 5.91 -19.74
C ASN A 87 -4.43 5.30 -18.35
N ILE A 88 -3.46 5.68 -17.50
CA ILE A 88 -3.34 5.19 -16.13
C ILE A 88 -3.80 6.29 -15.17
N THR A 89 -4.71 5.93 -14.26
CA THR A 89 -5.22 6.83 -13.23
C THR A 89 -4.95 6.26 -11.85
N ALA A 90 -4.48 7.10 -10.93
CA ALA A 90 -4.41 6.78 -9.50
C ALA A 90 -5.62 7.36 -8.75
N ILE A 91 -6.29 6.53 -7.95
CA ILE A 91 -7.53 6.88 -7.25
C ILE A 91 -7.43 6.45 -5.79
N LEU A 92 -7.92 7.27 -4.86
CA LEU A 92 -8.18 6.85 -3.48
C LEU A 92 -9.67 6.48 -3.38
N GLU A 93 -9.95 5.20 -3.24
CA GLU A 93 -11.32 4.68 -3.15
C GLU A 93 -11.95 4.96 -1.78
N ASP A 94 -13.27 4.91 -1.73
CA ASP A 94 -14.06 5.10 -0.50
C ASP A 94 -13.85 4.01 0.57
N SER A 95 -13.14 2.94 0.22
CA SER A 95 -12.66 1.89 1.13
C SER A 95 -11.35 2.24 1.82
N GLY A 96 -10.67 3.30 1.40
CA GLY A 96 -9.30 3.65 1.80
C GLY A 96 -8.23 2.97 0.94
N ASN A 97 -8.62 2.20 -0.09
CA ASN A 97 -7.69 1.58 -1.01
C ASN A 97 -7.19 2.60 -2.05
N PHE A 98 -5.90 2.88 -2.05
CA PHE A 98 -5.24 3.61 -3.13
C PHE A 98 -4.92 2.66 -4.28
N VAL A 99 -5.49 2.92 -5.46
CA VAL A 99 -5.47 2.02 -6.62
C VAL A 99 -4.92 2.72 -7.86
N LEU A 100 -4.12 1.99 -8.63
CA LEU A 100 -3.68 2.36 -9.96
C LEU A 100 -4.48 1.55 -10.99
N LYS A 101 -5.17 2.21 -11.92
CA LYS A 101 -6.06 1.57 -12.89
C LYS A 101 -5.68 1.93 -14.33
N ASP A 102 -5.81 0.97 -15.23
CA ASP A 102 -5.82 1.22 -16.68
C ASP A 102 -7.26 1.44 -17.15
N GLU A 103 -7.52 2.61 -17.74
CA GLU A 103 -8.83 3.02 -18.23
C GLU A 103 -9.07 2.64 -19.71
N ASN A 104 -8.07 2.17 -20.45
CA ASN A 104 -8.23 1.79 -21.86
C ASN A 104 -9.02 0.49 -22.04
N SER A 105 -8.92 -0.40 -21.06
CA SER A 105 -9.65 -1.65 -21.03
C SER A 105 -11.07 -1.33 -20.59
N GLY A 106 -12.09 -1.60 -21.40
CA GLY A 106 -13.51 -1.42 -21.00
C GLY A 106 -13.90 -2.09 -19.67
N SER A 107 -13.03 -2.97 -19.15
CA SER A 107 -12.90 -3.33 -17.74
C SER A 107 -11.75 -2.56 -17.08
N GLN A 108 -12.03 -1.53 -16.27
CA GLN A 108 -11.05 -0.75 -15.49
C GLN A 108 -10.11 -1.67 -14.69
N GLN A 109 -8.98 -2.05 -15.28
CA GLN A 109 -8.13 -3.09 -14.74
C GLN A 109 -7.27 -2.51 -13.61
N VAL A 110 -7.33 -3.11 -12.43
CA VAL A 110 -6.43 -2.75 -11.32
C VAL A 110 -5.03 -3.28 -11.64
N LEU A 111 -4.08 -2.36 -11.78
CA LEU A 111 -2.67 -2.62 -12.05
C LEU A 111 -1.87 -2.80 -10.75
N TRP A 112 -2.20 -1.99 -9.75
CA TRP A 112 -1.55 -1.97 -8.44
C TRP A 112 -2.54 -1.44 -7.39
N GLN A 113 -2.42 -1.87 -6.14
CA GLN A 113 -3.24 -1.36 -5.04
C GLN A 113 -2.53 -1.42 -3.68
N SER A 114 -2.79 -0.44 -2.83
CA SER A 114 -2.23 -0.34 -1.47
C SER A 114 -2.60 -1.51 -0.57
N PHE A 115 -3.80 -2.09 -0.75
CA PHE A 115 -4.29 -3.20 0.06
C PHE A 115 -3.51 -4.50 -0.13
N ASP A 116 -2.73 -4.63 -1.21
CA ASP A 116 -1.81 -5.76 -1.39
C ASP A 116 -0.48 -5.56 -0.62
N PHE A 117 -0.23 -4.37 -0.05
CA PHE A 117 0.97 -4.02 0.71
C PHE A 117 0.60 -3.39 2.07
N PRO A 118 -0.06 -4.13 2.97
CA PRO A 118 -0.50 -3.57 4.25
C PRO A 118 0.68 -3.23 5.18
N THR A 119 0.47 -2.26 6.08
CA THR A 119 1.41 -1.94 7.17
C THR A 119 1.00 -2.64 8.45
N ASP A 120 0.37 -1.95 9.39
CA ASP A 120 0.02 -2.39 10.74
C ASP A 120 -1.49 -2.45 10.98
N THR A 121 -2.28 -1.82 10.11
CA THR A 121 -3.74 -1.74 10.23
C THR A 121 -4.44 -2.59 9.17
N PHE A 122 -5.54 -3.24 9.55
CA PHE A 122 -6.40 -4.02 8.65
C PHE A 122 -7.73 -3.32 8.41
N LEU A 123 -8.03 -2.99 7.15
CA LEU A 123 -9.28 -2.38 6.74
C LEU A 123 -10.22 -3.38 6.05
N PRO A 124 -11.55 -3.16 6.08
CA PRO A 124 -12.50 -3.94 5.29
C PRO A 124 -12.09 -3.98 3.81
N GLY A 125 -11.94 -5.19 3.26
CA GLY A 125 -11.51 -5.42 1.88
C GLY A 125 -10.03 -5.79 1.71
N MET A 126 -9.20 -5.60 2.74
CA MET A 126 -7.84 -6.14 2.77
C MET A 126 -7.84 -7.66 2.87
N LYS A 127 -6.71 -8.28 2.49
CA LYS A 127 -6.50 -9.73 2.55
C LYS A 127 -5.43 -10.06 3.57
N LEU A 128 -5.52 -11.26 4.14
CA LEU A 128 -4.48 -11.88 4.95
C LEU A 128 -4.20 -13.27 4.40
N GLY A 129 -2.96 -13.73 4.50
CA GLY A 129 -2.54 -15.05 4.02
C GLY A 129 -1.60 -14.95 2.83
N ILE A 130 -1.66 -15.92 1.91
CA ILE A 130 -0.70 -16.03 0.81
C ILE A 130 -1.43 -15.98 -0.52
N ASN A 131 -1.01 -15.08 -1.40
CA ASN A 131 -1.39 -15.09 -2.80
C ASN A 131 -0.68 -16.25 -3.49
N HIS A 132 -1.36 -17.39 -3.65
CA HIS A 132 -0.76 -18.59 -4.25
C HIS A 132 -0.30 -18.41 -5.72
N ARG A 133 -0.79 -17.37 -6.42
CA ARG A 133 -0.35 -17.07 -7.79
C ARG A 133 0.98 -16.32 -7.81
N THR A 134 1.18 -15.36 -6.90
CA THR A 134 2.38 -14.51 -6.87
C THR A 134 3.39 -14.91 -5.80
N GLY A 135 3.00 -15.77 -4.86
CA GLY A 135 3.78 -16.10 -3.65
C GLY A 135 3.79 -15.00 -2.58
N GLN A 136 3.14 -13.85 -2.82
CA GLN A 136 3.13 -12.73 -1.89
C GLN A 136 2.38 -13.10 -0.61
N THR A 137 2.97 -12.77 0.54
CA THR A 137 2.30 -12.89 1.84
C THR A 137 1.68 -11.55 2.22
N TRP A 138 0.38 -11.56 2.51
CA TRP A 138 -0.33 -10.46 3.12
C TRP A 138 -0.36 -10.64 4.64
N SER A 139 0.36 -9.78 5.33
CA SER A 139 0.51 -9.78 6.78
C SER A 139 0.65 -8.37 7.31
N LEU A 140 0.16 -8.14 8.53
CA LEU A 140 0.37 -6.87 9.23
C LEU A 140 1.64 -6.95 10.06
N MET A 141 2.41 -5.87 10.11
CA MET A 141 3.58 -5.73 10.95
C MET A 141 3.43 -4.49 11.81
N SER A 142 3.45 -4.68 13.13
CA SER A 142 3.41 -3.58 14.10
C SER A 142 4.50 -2.53 13.84
N TRP A 143 4.23 -1.31 14.26
CA TRP A 143 5.27 -0.29 14.44
C TRP A 143 6.11 -0.62 15.67
N LEU A 144 7.33 -0.12 15.73
CA LEU A 144 8.18 -0.30 16.91
C LEU A 144 7.62 0.47 18.12
N SER A 145 7.05 1.64 17.85
CA SER A 145 6.26 2.45 18.78
C SER A 145 5.36 3.41 17.98
N ASP A 146 4.47 4.14 18.65
CA ASP A 146 3.59 5.15 18.03
C ASP A 146 4.37 6.25 17.28
N LEU A 147 5.66 6.44 17.62
CA LEU A 147 6.56 7.41 16.99
C LEU A 147 7.61 6.76 16.08
N ALA A 148 7.60 5.44 15.91
CA ALA A 148 8.61 4.72 15.17
C ALA A 148 7.93 3.70 14.23
N PRO A 149 7.42 4.15 13.07
CA PRO A 149 6.87 3.25 12.08
C PRO A 149 7.94 2.32 11.52
N THR A 150 9.21 2.71 11.54
CA THR A 150 10.35 1.91 11.08
C THR A 150 11.49 1.96 12.10
N PRO A 151 12.24 0.86 12.34
CA PRO A 151 12.07 -0.48 11.76
C PRO A 151 10.76 -1.16 12.23
N PRO A 152 10.35 -2.29 11.61
CA PRO A 152 9.20 -3.06 12.07
C PRO A 152 9.28 -3.45 13.55
N GLY A 153 8.14 -3.39 14.22
CA GLY A 153 7.97 -3.84 15.60
C GLY A 153 8.00 -5.36 15.73
N ALA A 154 7.92 -5.84 16.98
CA ALA A 154 8.11 -7.26 17.30
C ALA A 154 6.93 -8.16 16.90
N PHE A 155 5.78 -7.59 16.54
CA PHE A 155 4.55 -8.34 16.27
C PHE A 155 4.20 -8.35 14.79
N THR A 156 3.91 -9.54 14.28
CA THR A 156 3.37 -9.77 12.95
C THR A 156 2.05 -10.54 13.06
N PHE A 157 1.01 -10.06 12.39
CA PHE A 157 -0.26 -10.78 12.26
C PHE A 157 -0.39 -11.34 10.84
N SER A 158 -0.40 -12.67 10.71
CA SER A 158 -0.51 -13.36 9.43
C SER A 158 -1.29 -14.66 9.56
N GLN A 159 -1.94 -15.07 8.47
CA GLN A 159 -2.56 -16.38 8.38
C GLN A 159 -1.51 -17.39 7.90
N ARG A 160 -1.22 -18.42 8.72
CA ARG A 160 -0.42 -19.57 8.27
C ARG A 160 -1.33 -20.60 7.57
N ASN A 161 -0.87 -21.16 6.45
CA ASN A 161 -1.58 -22.21 5.74
C ASN A 161 -1.77 -23.45 6.64
N PHE A 162 -3.02 -23.83 6.90
CA PHE A 162 -3.36 -25.19 7.33
C PHE A 162 -3.78 -26.00 6.11
N SER A 163 -2.92 -26.92 5.67
CA SER A 163 -3.32 -27.95 4.70
C SER A 163 -4.18 -29.00 5.43
N ILE A 164 -5.51 -28.88 5.37
CA ILE A 164 -6.39 -30.00 5.69
C ILE A 164 -6.41 -30.93 4.47
N GLY A 165 -5.68 -32.04 4.55
CA GLY A 165 -5.78 -33.11 3.57
C GLY A 165 -7.13 -33.81 3.67
N ILE A 166 -8.10 -33.43 2.85
CA ILE A 166 -9.33 -34.23 2.68
C ILE A 166 -8.95 -35.46 1.83
N ARG A 167 -8.75 -36.61 2.47
CA ARG A 167 -8.69 -37.90 1.74
C ARG A 167 -10.11 -38.27 1.31
N CYS A 168 -10.47 -37.97 0.07
CA CYS A 168 -11.64 -38.59 -0.56
C CYS A 168 -11.31 -40.05 -0.87
N ALA A 169 -11.85 -40.99 -0.09
CA ALA A 169 -11.86 -42.40 -0.45
C ALA A 169 -12.99 -42.64 -1.45
N LEU A 170 -12.64 -42.79 -2.74
CA LEU A 170 -13.58 -43.25 -3.76
C LEU A 170 -13.68 -44.78 -3.64
N ASN A 171 -14.74 -45.28 -3.01
CA ASN A 171 -14.98 -46.73 -2.91
C ASN A 171 -15.87 -47.18 -4.07
N ILE A 172 -15.25 -47.61 -5.17
CA ILE A 172 -15.97 -48.24 -6.28
C ILE A 172 -16.15 -49.72 -5.92
N LYS A 173 -17.36 -50.12 -5.52
CA LYS A 173 -17.74 -51.54 -5.51
C LYS A 173 -18.04 -51.97 -6.95
N ARG A 174 -17.39 -53.06 -7.38
CA ARG A 174 -17.73 -53.79 -8.60
C ARG A 174 -19.02 -54.58 -8.40
#